data_AF-A0A959BIR3-F1
#
_entry.id   AF-A0A959BIR3-F1
#
_cell.length_a   1.000
_cell.length_b   1.000
_cell.length_c   1.000
_cell.angle_alpha   90.00
_cell.angle_beta   90.00
_cell.angle_gamma   90.00
#
_symmetry.space_group_name_H-M   'P 1'
#
loop_
_entity.id
_entity.type
_entity.pdbx_description
1 polymer ?
#
loop_
_entity_poly.entity_id
_entity_poly.type
_entity_poly.pdbx_seq_one_letter_code
_entity_poly.pdbx_strand_id
1 'polypeptide(L)'
;LFDNGNFRGIYDDPAAEEESYSRAVEYKIDPKSRTVQKVWEFSYDKSIFNEATGSVQFLEDNGHRLIGFMNGSAKTPKIVELDEANNIVFEVNVNPWSDYYRCEKWGLYEGM
;
A
#
# COMPACT_ATOMS: atom_id res chain seq x y z
N LEU A 1 4.01 0.49 -5.85
CA LEU A 1 4.62 -0.59 -5.05
C LEU A 1 3.96 -0.59 -3.67
N PHE A 2 3.58 -1.76 -3.15
CA PHE A 2 3.29 -1.90 -1.72
C PHE A 2 4.60 -2.26 -1.02
N ASP A 3 5.10 -1.35 -0.18
CA ASP A 3 6.33 -1.52 0.60
C ASP A 3 5.92 -1.93 2.01
N ASN A 4 6.00 -3.24 2.30
CA ASN A 4 5.68 -3.84 3.58
C ASN A 4 6.49 -3.22 4.73
N GLY A 5 7.75 -2.89 4.48
CA GLY A 5 8.61 -2.19 5.44
C GLY A 5 9.24 -3.06 6.52
N ASN A 6 9.27 -4.39 6.38
CA ASN A 6 10.02 -5.26 7.30
C ASN A 6 11.50 -4.85 7.34
N PHE A 7 12.07 -4.79 8.54
CA PHE A 7 13.48 -4.46 8.76
C PHE A 7 13.89 -3.14 8.07
N ARG A 8 12.97 -2.18 8.02
CA ARG A 8 13.21 -0.87 7.39
C ARG A 8 14.31 -0.16 8.17
N GLY A 9 15.45 0.06 7.52
CA GLY A 9 16.48 0.99 7.99
C GLY A 9 17.82 0.37 8.39
N ILE A 10 17.91 -0.90 8.78
CA ILE A 10 19.16 -1.68 9.00
C ILE A 10 18.76 -3.16 9.24
N TYR A 11 19.55 -4.12 8.71
CA TYR A 11 19.33 -5.56 8.89
C TYR A 11 19.80 -6.13 10.25
N ASP A 12 20.68 -5.42 10.95
CA ASP A 12 21.38 -5.90 12.17
C ASP A 12 20.99 -5.14 13.47
N ASP A 13 19.96 -4.30 13.43
CA ASP A 13 19.53 -3.47 14.57
C ASP A 13 18.12 -3.88 15.02
N PRO A 14 17.94 -4.44 16.24
CA PRO A 14 16.62 -4.79 16.78
C PRO A 14 15.67 -3.59 16.93
N ALA A 15 16.15 -2.34 16.90
CA ALA A 15 15.29 -1.16 16.81
C ALA A 15 14.54 -1.03 15.47
N ALA A 16 14.88 -1.83 14.45
CA ALA A 16 14.22 -1.82 13.15
C ALA A 16 12.76 -2.31 13.18
N GLU A 17 12.35 -3.08 14.20
CA GLU A 17 10.96 -3.51 14.36
C GLU A 17 10.04 -2.35 14.82
N GLU A 18 10.50 -1.49 15.73
CA GLU A 18 9.69 -0.36 16.22
C GLU A 18 9.49 0.74 15.16
N GLU A 19 10.38 0.82 14.17
CA GLU A 19 10.30 1.75 13.04
C GLU A 19 9.67 1.13 11.77
N SER A 20 9.21 -0.13 11.84
CA SER A 20 8.58 -0.80 10.71
C SER A 20 7.17 -0.25 10.46
N TYR A 21 6.91 0.17 9.23
CA TYR A 21 5.58 0.60 8.76
C TYR A 21 5.41 0.26 7.29
N SER A 22 4.16 -0.03 6.91
CA SER A 22 3.81 -0.29 5.52
C SER A 22 3.39 0.99 4.80
N ARG A 23 3.74 1.10 3.52
CA ARG A 23 3.34 2.23 2.69
C ARG A 23 3.07 1.80 1.26
N ALA A 24 2.16 2.54 0.61
CA ALA A 24 2.13 2.61 -0.84
C ALA A 24 3.18 3.62 -1.29
N VAL A 25 3.95 3.29 -2.33
CA VAL A 25 5.00 4.18 -2.84
C VAL A 25 5.09 4.09 -4.36
N GLU A 26 5.34 5.25 -4.99
CA GLU A 26 5.55 5.38 -6.43
C GLU A 26 6.90 6.00 -6.74
N TYR A 27 7.49 5.49 -7.81
CA TYR A 27 8.79 5.91 -8.29
C TYR A 27 8.72 6.29 -9.76
N LYS A 28 9.37 7.39 -10.11
CA LYS A 28 9.73 7.71 -11.48
C LYS A 28 11.13 7.18 -11.75
N ILE A 29 11.26 6.31 -12.75
CA ILE A 29 12.53 5.69 -13.14
C ILE A 29 12.96 6.29 -14.47
N ASP A 30 14.20 6.79 -14.56
CA ASP A 30 14.86 7.17 -15.81
C ASP A 30 15.97 6.17 -16.14
N PRO A 31 15.74 5.23 -17.08
CA PRO A 31 16.72 4.21 -17.44
C PRO A 31 17.96 4.77 -18.15
N LYS A 32 17.86 5.95 -18.79
CA LYS A 32 18.98 6.54 -19.54
C LYS A 32 19.99 7.17 -18.58
N SER A 33 19.50 7.96 -17.64
CA SER A 33 20.35 8.56 -16.60
C SER A 33 20.62 7.61 -15.42
N ARG A 34 19.93 6.47 -15.37
CA ARG A 34 19.98 5.48 -14.28
C ARG A 34 19.59 6.10 -12.93
N THR A 35 18.55 6.93 -12.95
CA THR A 35 18.04 7.59 -11.73
C THR A 35 16.66 7.06 -11.36
N VAL A 36 16.39 7.07 -10.06
CA VAL A 36 15.08 6.73 -9.48
C VAL A 36 14.70 7.85 -8.53
N GLN A 37 13.50 8.40 -8.71
CA GLN A 37 12.93 9.43 -7.85
C GLN A 37 11.65 8.90 -7.21
N LYS A 38 11.57 8.91 -5.88
CA LYS A 38 10.30 8.72 -5.18
C LYS A 38 9.43 9.95 -5.44
N VAL A 39 8.28 9.76 -6.09
CA VAL A 39 7.39 10.87 -6.48
C VAL A 39 6.16 10.98 -5.61
N TRP A 40 5.80 9.89 -4.93
CA TRP A 40 4.65 9.84 -4.07
C TRP A 40 4.79 8.71 -3.04
N GLU A 41 4.21 8.91 -1.85
CA GLU A 41 4.03 7.86 -0.86
C GLU A 41 2.79 8.11 0.00
N PHE A 42 2.23 7.04 0.53
CA PHE A 42 1.15 7.08 1.49
C PHE A 42 1.30 5.96 2.52
N SER A 43 1.17 6.31 3.79
CA SER A 43 0.95 5.40 4.90
C SER A 43 -0.35 5.81 5.59
N TYR A 44 -1.19 4.85 5.97
CA TYR A 44 -2.43 5.15 6.67
C TYR A 44 -2.15 5.58 8.13
N ASP A 45 -1.96 4.61 9.01
CA ASP A 45 -1.48 4.73 10.38
C ASP A 45 -0.34 3.72 10.47
N LYS A 46 0.80 4.13 11.03
CA LYS A 46 1.97 3.24 11.20
C LYS A 46 1.62 2.01 12.05
N SER A 47 0.58 2.08 12.88
CA SER A 47 0.07 0.94 13.64
C SER A 47 -0.56 -0.15 12.75
N ILE A 48 -1.04 0.21 11.55
CA ILE A 48 -1.51 -0.72 10.52
C ILE A 48 -0.32 -1.15 9.67
N PHE A 49 0.35 -2.19 10.17
CA PHE A 49 1.55 -2.76 9.57
C PHE A 49 1.25 -4.13 8.97
N ASN A 50 1.69 -4.30 7.73
CA ASN A 50 1.63 -5.52 6.95
C ASN A 50 3.06 -6.06 6.79
N GLU A 51 3.43 -7.07 7.57
CA GLU A 51 4.70 -7.78 7.37
C GLU A 51 4.73 -8.57 6.04
N ALA A 52 3.56 -9.02 5.60
CA ALA A 52 3.39 -9.73 4.34
C ALA A 52 2.06 -9.31 3.70
N THR A 53 1.91 -9.70 2.43
CA THR A 53 0.73 -9.41 1.61
C THR A 53 0.47 -7.92 1.45
N GLY A 54 -0.63 -7.56 0.79
CA GLY A 54 -1.00 -6.18 0.51
C GLY A 54 -0.75 -5.80 -0.94
N SER A 55 -1.40 -4.72 -1.36
CA SER A 55 -1.43 -4.34 -2.77
C SER A 55 -1.59 -2.83 -2.93
N VAL A 56 -1.11 -2.32 -4.06
CA VAL A 56 -1.41 -0.98 -4.55
C VAL A 56 -1.80 -1.12 -6.01
N GLN A 57 -2.95 -0.56 -6.38
CA GLN A 57 -3.41 -0.47 -7.76
C GLN A 57 -3.63 1.01 -8.09
N PHE A 58 -2.97 1.49 -9.14
CA PHE A 58 -3.31 2.77 -9.76
C PHE A 58 -4.54 2.57 -10.64
N LEU A 59 -5.53 3.45 -10.50
CA LEU A 59 -6.80 3.39 -11.22
C LEU A 59 -6.75 4.37 -12.38
N GLU A 60 -6.42 3.87 -13.57
CA GLU A 60 -6.18 4.67 -14.78
C GLU A 60 -7.36 5.58 -15.16
N ASP A 61 -8.60 5.15 -14.85
CA ASP A 61 -9.82 5.88 -15.21
C ASP A 61 -9.96 7.24 -14.51
N ASN A 62 -9.37 7.41 -13.33
CA ASN A 62 -9.55 8.60 -12.49
C ASN A 62 -8.29 9.05 -11.75
N GLY A 63 -7.14 8.40 -11.95
CA GLY A 63 -5.88 8.73 -11.27
C GLY A 63 -5.86 8.37 -9.79
N HIS A 64 -6.87 7.65 -9.29
CA HIS A 64 -6.94 7.24 -7.89
C HIS A 64 -5.98 6.08 -7.59
N ARG A 65 -5.79 5.81 -6.30
CA ARG A 65 -4.99 4.68 -5.83
C ARG A 65 -5.79 3.82 -4.87
N LEU A 66 -6.00 2.56 -5.21
CA LEU A 66 -6.53 1.57 -4.30
C LEU A 66 -5.38 0.90 -3.55
N ILE A 67 -5.44 0.90 -2.22
CA ILE A 67 -4.41 0.35 -1.35
C ILE A 67 -5.05 -0.69 -0.44
N GLY A 68 -4.47 -1.88 -0.43
CA GLY A 68 -4.88 -3.00 0.41
C GLY A 68 -3.86 -3.28 1.50
N PHE A 69 -4.25 -3.06 2.76
CA PHE A 69 -3.55 -3.53 3.95
C PHE A 69 -4.17 -4.88 4.34
N MET A 70 -3.58 -5.97 3.88
CA MET A 70 -4.22 -7.30 3.78
C MET A 70 -3.83 -8.32 4.85
N ASN A 71 -3.01 -7.93 5.83
CA ASN A 71 -2.50 -8.85 6.83
C ASN A 71 -3.58 -9.05 7.90
N GLY A 72 -3.84 -10.30 8.27
CA GLY A 72 -4.96 -10.71 9.12
C GLY A 72 -4.78 -10.46 10.61
N SER A 73 -3.70 -9.82 11.04
CA SER A 73 -3.45 -9.55 12.46
C SER A 73 -4.60 -8.73 13.10
N ALA A 74 -4.67 -8.73 14.44
CA ALA A 74 -5.74 -8.10 15.23
C ALA A 74 -6.04 -6.63 14.86
N LYS A 75 -5.09 -5.96 14.20
CA LYS A 75 -5.21 -4.62 13.66
C LYS A 75 -5.79 -4.72 12.24
N THR A 76 -7.12 -4.80 12.20
CA THR A 76 -8.01 -4.97 11.04
C THR A 76 -7.40 -4.72 9.65
N PRO A 77 -7.39 -5.73 8.76
CA PRO A 77 -7.09 -5.50 7.36
C PRO A 77 -8.07 -4.48 6.77
N LYS A 78 -7.59 -3.66 5.85
CA LYS A 78 -8.31 -2.50 5.32
C LYS A 78 -8.04 -2.32 3.84
N ILE A 79 -9.06 -1.88 3.12
CA ILE A 79 -8.92 -1.34 1.76
C ILE A 79 -9.25 0.14 1.81
N VAL A 80 -8.39 0.97 1.24
CA VAL A 80 -8.63 2.40 1.06
C VAL A 80 -8.47 2.79 -0.41
N GLU A 81 -9.29 3.72 -0.88
CA GLU A 81 -9.09 4.40 -2.16
C GLU A 81 -8.77 5.86 -1.89
N LEU A 82 -7.69 6.34 -2.49
CA LEU A 82 -7.25 7.72 -2.43
C LEU A 82 -7.53 8.43 -3.74
N ASP A 83 -8.06 9.64 -3.67
CA ASP A 83 -8.05 10.55 -4.82
C ASP A 83 -6.63 11.10 -5.10
N GLU A 84 -6.49 11.88 -6.17
CA GLU A 84 -5.20 12.48 -6.56
C GLU A 84 -4.64 13.47 -5.52
N ALA A 85 -5.49 14.00 -4.63
CA ALA A 85 -5.13 14.90 -3.54
C ALA A 85 -4.83 14.16 -2.22
N ASN A 86 -4.81 12.82 -2.24
CA ASN A 86 -4.63 11.93 -1.09
C ASN A 86 -5.77 11.94 -0.07
N ASN A 87 -6.97 12.39 -0.46
CA ASN A 87 -8.15 12.21 0.38
C ASN A 87 -8.64 10.77 0.27
N ILE A 88 -8.99 10.16 1.40
CA ILE A 88 -9.65 8.86 1.41
C ILE A 88 -11.09 9.05 0.93
N VAL A 89 -11.40 8.50 -0.24
CA VAL A 89 -12.74 8.56 -0.87
C VAL A 89 -13.53 7.27 -0.72
N PHE A 90 -12.85 6.18 -0.35
CA PHE A 90 -13.47 4.91 0.02
C PHE A 90 -12.62 4.23 1.10
N GLU A 91 -13.29 3.63 2.08
CA GLU A 91 -12.65 2.82 3.12
C GLU A 91 -13.55 1.65 3.52
N VAL A 92 -12.96 0.47 3.67
CA VAL A 92 -13.64 -0.69 4.24
C VAL A 92 -12.70 -1.49 5.13
N ASN A 93 -13.20 -1.89 6.31
CA ASN A 93 -12.55 -2.87 7.16
C ASN A 93 -12.93 -4.28 6.67
N VAL A 94 -11.92 -5.11 6.48
CA VAL A 94 -12.08 -6.52 6.13
C VAL A 94 -12.11 -7.33 7.44
N ASN A 95 -12.70 -8.53 7.40
CA ASN A 95 -12.81 -9.38 8.58
C ASN A 95 -11.43 -9.61 9.21
N PRO A 96 -11.23 -9.28 10.50
CA PRO A 96 -9.97 -9.56 11.18
C PRO A 96 -9.75 -11.08 11.32
N TRP A 97 -8.51 -11.48 11.64
CA TRP A 97 -8.12 -12.88 11.88
C TRP A 97 -8.11 -13.79 10.65
N SER A 98 -8.13 -13.21 9.45
CA SER A 98 -7.95 -13.93 8.19
C SER A 98 -6.90 -13.21 7.36
N ASP A 99 -5.97 -13.96 6.80
CA ASP A 99 -4.98 -13.41 5.90
C ASP A 99 -5.56 -13.28 4.49
N TYR A 100 -5.47 -12.08 3.94
CA TYR A 100 -5.83 -11.78 2.57
C TYR A 100 -4.55 -11.58 1.77
N TYR A 101 -4.60 -11.90 0.47
CA TYR A 101 -3.43 -11.74 -0.39
C TYR A 101 -3.34 -10.34 -1.01
N ARG A 102 -4.41 -9.91 -1.70
CA ARG A 102 -4.49 -8.64 -2.44
C ARG A 102 -5.93 -8.16 -2.58
N CYS A 103 -6.12 -6.88 -2.89
CA CYS A 103 -7.37 -6.34 -3.44
C CYS A 103 -7.15 -5.76 -4.84
N GLU A 104 -8.22 -5.81 -5.65
CA GLU A 104 -8.28 -5.19 -6.98
C GLU A 104 -9.66 -4.57 -7.15
N LYS A 105 -9.73 -3.39 -7.79
CA LYS A 105 -10.96 -2.75 -8.25
C LYS A 105 -11.03 -2.90 -9.77
N TRP A 106 -12.18 -3.36 -10.23
CA TRP A 106 -12.46 -3.64 -11.64
C TRP A 106 -13.58 -2.72 -12.12
N GLY A 107 -13.49 -2.27 -13.37
CA GLY A 107 -14.64 -1.67 -14.04
C GLY A 107 -15.73 -2.71 -14.27
N LEU A 108 -16.99 -2.34 -14.04
CA LEU A 108 -18.13 -3.26 -14.27
C LEU A 108 -18.41 -3.52 -15.77
N TYR A 109 -17.80 -2.73 -16.68
CA TYR A 109 -18.07 -2.75 -18.12
C TYR A 109 -16.81 -2.76 -18.99
N GLU A 110 -15.69 -3.30 -18.52
CA GLU A 110 -14.50 -3.44 -19.36
C GLU A 110 -14.79 -4.40 -20.54
N GLY A 111 -14.98 -3.84 -21.75
CA GLY A 111 -15.16 -4.60 -22.99
C GLY A 111 -16.55 -4.58 -23.63
N MET A 112 -17.46 -3.68 -23.23
CA MET A 112 -18.69 -3.37 -23.98
C MET A 112 -18.59 -2.06 -24.75
#